data_AF-A0A651GD61-F1
#
_entry.id   AF-A0A651GD61-F1
#
_cell.length_a   1.000
_cell.length_b   1.000
_cell.length_c   1.000
_cell.angle_alpha   90.00
_cell.angle_beta   90.00
_cell.angle_gamma   90.00
#
_symmetry.space_group_name_H-M   'P 1'
#
loop_
_entity.id
_entity.type
_entity.pdbx_description
1 polymer ?
#
loop_
_entity_poly.entity_id
_entity_poly.type
_entity_poly.pdbx_seq_one_letter_code
_entity_poly.pdbx_strand_id
1 'polypeptide(L)'
;MAIVETAKLTFNVKDLPDGRSSRTVQLEPGEIELDDTATFDGGSVYVDFYKTEHFVEVKFNIAAIAELICDRSLQSFKKDLTGSYYIYFDPGDVEESETAKGSVKQISRVDLSMDISKEVRDTMMLDIPIKKIHPDFLDSEGNPVDFEIQSFGSQDNKKNDIDPRWAALKKLK
;
A
#
# COMPACT_ATOMS: atom_id res chain seq x y z
N MET A 1 8.35 17.71 9.25
CA MET A 1 9.18 17.30 8.11
C MET A 1 10.18 16.30 8.66
N ALA A 2 9.76 15.05 8.82
CA ALA A 2 10.64 13.99 9.28
C ALA A 2 11.47 13.55 8.08
N ILE A 3 12.79 13.49 8.26
CA ILE A 3 13.71 12.97 7.27
C ILE A 3 13.66 11.46 7.47
N VAL A 4 12.87 10.77 6.65
CA VAL A 4 12.86 9.30 6.62
C VAL A 4 14.23 8.85 6.12
N GLU A 5 14.91 8.00 6.90
CA GLU A 5 16.24 7.46 6.55
C GLU A 5 16.12 6.41 5.42
N THR A 6 15.87 6.86 4.19
CA THR A 6 15.74 5.99 2.99
C THR A 6 17.06 5.37 2.51
N ALA A 7 18.17 5.65 3.20
CA ALA A 7 19.51 5.20 2.79
C ALA A 7 19.68 3.67 2.71
N LYS A 8 18.86 2.90 3.44
CA LYS A 8 18.95 1.42 3.44
C LYS A 8 18.52 0.76 2.13
N LEU A 9 17.70 1.43 1.33
CA LEU A 9 17.15 0.90 0.07
C LEU A 9 17.84 1.49 -1.17
N THR A 10 18.95 2.22 -0.97
CA THR A 10 19.82 2.67 -2.05
C THR A 10 21.00 1.71 -2.21
N PHE A 11 21.25 1.26 -3.45
CA PHE A 11 22.32 0.33 -3.78
C PHE A 11 23.26 0.93 -4.82
N ASN A 12 24.57 0.70 -4.68
CA ASN A 12 25.54 1.07 -5.72
C ASN A 12 25.81 -0.12 -6.64
N VAL A 13 25.77 0.09 -7.95
CA VAL A 13 26.03 -0.96 -8.95
C VAL A 13 27.47 -1.51 -8.84
N LYS A 14 28.43 -0.70 -8.39
CA LYS A 14 29.84 -1.11 -8.23
C LYS A 14 30.04 -2.15 -7.13
N ASP A 15 29.19 -2.14 -6.11
CA ASP A 15 29.28 -3.05 -4.96
C ASP A 15 28.62 -4.41 -5.26
N LEU A 16 27.87 -4.50 -6.36
CA LEU A 16 27.21 -5.73 -6.77
C LEU A 16 28.15 -6.63 -7.58
N PRO A 17 28.23 -7.94 -7.25
CA PRO A 17 28.97 -8.89 -8.08
C PRO A 17 28.27 -9.08 -9.42
N ASP A 18 29.03 -9.46 -10.44
CA ASP A 18 28.46 -9.77 -11.74
C ASP A 18 27.63 -11.07 -11.67
N GLY A 19 26.50 -11.10 -12.39
CA GLY A 19 25.54 -12.20 -12.31
C GLY A 19 24.49 -11.99 -11.23
N ARG A 20 24.07 -13.09 -10.56
CA ARG A 20 22.98 -13.08 -9.58
C ARG A 20 23.50 -12.84 -8.17
N SER A 21 22.87 -11.93 -7.45
CA SER A 21 23.06 -11.74 -6.01
C SER A 21 21.75 -11.40 -5.33
N SER A 22 21.69 -11.57 -4.02
CA SER A 22 20.48 -11.32 -3.23
C SER A 22 20.84 -10.62 -1.93
N ARG A 23 19.95 -9.74 -1.45
CA ARG A 23 20.10 -9.04 -0.18
C ARG A 23 18.76 -8.94 0.53
N THR A 24 18.78 -9.11 1.84
CA THR A 24 17.61 -8.85 2.69
C THR A 24 17.85 -7.54 3.44
N VAL A 25 16.87 -6.65 3.37
CA VAL A 25 16.85 -5.39 4.13
C VAL A 25 15.74 -5.50 5.17
N GLN A 26 16.10 -5.28 6.43
CA GLN A 26 15.13 -5.19 7.52
C GLN A 26 14.71 -3.73 7.69
N LEU A 27 13.41 -3.53 7.81
CA LEU A 27 12.77 -2.23 7.96
C LEU A 27 12.14 -2.13 9.35
N GLU A 28 12.55 -1.13 10.09
CA GLU A 28 12.03 -0.81 11.43
C GLU A 28 10.75 0.04 11.33
N PRO A 29 9.91 0.06 12.38
CA PRO A 29 8.73 0.91 12.42
C PRO A 29 9.08 2.38 12.16
N GLY A 30 8.31 3.05 11.29
CA GLY A 30 8.54 4.46 10.92
C GLY A 30 9.63 4.72 9.87
N GLU A 31 10.33 3.69 9.35
CA GLU A 31 11.28 3.87 8.22
C GLU A 31 10.59 4.06 6.86
N ILE A 32 9.28 3.84 6.78
CA ILE A 32 8.47 4.11 5.60
C ILE A 32 7.26 4.93 6.02
N GLU A 33 7.11 6.10 5.41
CA GLU A 33 5.92 6.92 5.54
C GLU A 33 4.82 6.39 4.60
N LEU A 34 3.83 5.75 5.23
CA LEU A 34 2.56 5.39 4.61
C LEU A 34 1.57 6.58 4.67
N ASP A 35 0.31 6.37 4.28
CA ASP A 35 -0.74 7.38 4.34
C ASP A 35 -1.22 7.62 5.78
N ASP A 36 -1.94 8.71 6.02
CA ASP A 36 -2.42 9.12 7.37
C ASP A 36 -3.29 8.08 8.10
N THR A 37 -3.72 7.03 7.39
CA THR A 37 -4.62 5.99 7.91
C THR A 37 -3.95 4.61 7.98
N ALA A 38 -2.65 4.51 7.71
CA ALA A 38 -1.84 3.32 7.90
C ALA A 38 -0.50 3.66 8.59
N THR A 39 -0.15 2.91 9.63
CA THR A 39 1.15 3.02 10.29
C THR A 39 1.98 1.79 9.97
N PHE A 40 3.23 2.00 9.55
CA PHE A 40 4.16 0.90 9.28
C PHE A 40 4.69 0.31 10.59
N ASP A 41 4.47 -1.00 10.81
CA ASP A 41 4.82 -1.74 12.04
C ASP A 41 6.01 -2.69 11.81
N GLY A 42 6.83 -2.42 10.80
CA GLY A 42 8.04 -3.18 10.49
C GLY A 42 7.87 -4.21 9.37
N GLY A 43 8.99 -4.66 8.82
CA GLY A 43 8.98 -5.65 7.74
C GLY A 43 10.35 -5.98 7.18
N SER A 44 10.34 -6.83 6.16
CA SER A 44 11.55 -7.24 5.44
C SER A 44 11.33 -7.10 3.94
N VAL A 45 12.38 -6.66 3.24
CA VAL A 45 12.43 -6.59 1.78
C VAL A 45 13.53 -7.50 1.30
N TYR A 46 13.17 -8.49 0.50
CA TYR A 46 14.10 -9.40 -0.17
C TYR A 46 14.35 -8.87 -1.58
N VAL A 47 15.59 -8.57 -1.91
CA VAL A 47 15.98 -7.98 -3.19
C VAL A 47 16.94 -8.91 -3.90
N ASP A 48 16.56 -9.35 -5.09
CA ASP A 48 17.38 -10.11 -6.03
C ASP A 48 17.90 -9.17 -7.12
N PHE A 49 19.20 -9.20 -7.34
CA PHE A 49 19.88 -8.43 -8.38
C PHE A 49 20.40 -9.38 -9.45
N TYR A 50 20.27 -8.98 -10.71
CA TYR A 50 20.95 -9.59 -11.84
C TYR A 50 21.73 -8.52 -12.59
N LYS A 51 23.05 -8.51 -12.41
CA LYS A 51 23.95 -7.53 -13.01
C LYS A 51 24.63 -8.11 -14.24
N THR A 52 24.61 -7.37 -15.32
CA THR A 52 25.37 -7.63 -16.55
C THR A 52 26.28 -6.44 -16.87
N GLU A 53 27.08 -6.54 -17.93
CA GLU A 53 27.91 -5.41 -18.40
C GLU A 53 27.08 -4.23 -18.93
N HIS A 54 25.83 -4.48 -19.33
CA HIS A 54 24.99 -3.49 -20.01
C HIS A 54 23.85 -2.98 -19.15
N PHE A 55 23.30 -3.81 -18.26
CA PHE A 55 22.11 -3.47 -17.48
C PHE A 55 22.10 -4.18 -16.12
N VAL A 56 21.23 -3.72 -15.23
CA VAL A 56 20.96 -4.32 -13.93
C VAL A 56 19.47 -4.56 -13.79
N GLU A 57 19.07 -5.79 -13.50
CA GLU A 57 17.70 -6.12 -13.12
C GLU A 57 17.60 -6.23 -11.61
N VAL A 58 16.52 -5.70 -11.05
CA VAL A 58 16.22 -5.76 -9.62
C VAL A 58 14.82 -6.32 -9.48
N LYS A 59 14.69 -7.43 -8.76
CA LYS A 59 13.39 -7.97 -8.36
C LYS A 59 13.32 -7.94 -6.85
N PHE A 60 12.26 -7.41 -6.29
CA PHE A 60 12.07 -7.47 -4.84
C PHE A 60 10.74 -8.08 -4.45
N ASN A 61 10.72 -8.63 -3.24
CA ASN A 61 9.53 -9.14 -2.57
C ASN A 61 9.47 -8.52 -1.17
N ILE A 62 8.29 -8.07 -0.79
CA ILE A 62 8.02 -7.41 0.48
C ILE A 62 7.20 -8.35 1.34
N ALA A 63 7.58 -8.45 2.61
CA ALA A 63 6.77 -9.01 3.68
C ALA A 63 6.84 -8.05 4.86
N ALA A 64 5.77 -7.31 5.08
CA ALA A 64 5.70 -6.29 6.12
C ALA A 64 4.36 -6.34 6.86
N ILE A 65 4.28 -5.65 7.99
CA ILE A 65 3.07 -5.53 8.78
C ILE A 65 2.72 -4.04 8.87
N ALA A 66 1.46 -3.71 8.63
CA ALA A 66 0.94 -2.36 8.84
C ALA A 66 -0.23 -2.39 9.83
N GLU A 67 -0.28 -1.40 10.70
CA GLU A 67 -1.44 -1.12 11.54
C GLU A 67 -2.39 -0.19 10.78
N LEU A 68 -3.62 -0.65 10.55
CA LEU A 68 -4.67 0.08 9.85
C LEU A 68 -5.79 0.42 10.83
N ILE A 69 -6.46 1.54 10.58
CA ILE A 69 -7.68 1.92 11.31
C ILE A 69 -8.89 1.42 10.51
N CYS A 70 -9.80 0.71 11.18
CA CYS A 70 -11.03 0.23 10.57
C CYS A 70 -12.01 1.37 10.30
N ASP A 71 -12.48 1.50 9.06
CA ASP A 71 -13.44 2.54 8.65
C ASP A 71 -14.82 2.36 9.31
N ARG A 72 -15.14 1.15 9.79
CA ARG A 72 -16.44 0.82 10.43
C ARG A 72 -16.42 0.99 11.93
N SER A 73 -15.46 0.38 12.61
CA SER A 73 -15.42 0.34 14.07
C SER A 73 -14.45 1.34 14.68
N LEU A 74 -13.62 2.01 13.86
CA LEU A 74 -12.52 2.88 14.27
C LEU A 74 -11.47 2.17 15.16
N GLN A 75 -11.49 0.84 15.23
CA GLN A 75 -10.48 0.06 15.93
C GLN A 75 -9.26 -0.15 15.04
N SER A 76 -8.07 -0.10 15.63
CA SER A 76 -6.85 -0.46 14.93
C SER A 76 -6.71 -1.97 14.80
N PHE A 77 -6.13 -2.43 13.69
CA PHE A 77 -5.83 -3.84 13.45
C PHE A 77 -4.57 -3.97 12.59
N LYS A 78 -3.89 -5.11 12.75
CA LYS A 78 -2.69 -5.42 11.96
C LYS A 78 -3.09 -6.13 10.68
N LYS A 79 -2.46 -5.75 9.58
CA LYS A 79 -2.57 -6.39 8.28
C LYS A 79 -1.18 -6.71 7.76
N ASP A 80 -1.01 -7.94 7.28
CA ASP A 80 0.18 -8.33 6.55
C ASP A 80 0.15 -7.70 5.15
N LEU A 81 1.22 -6.99 4.81
CA LEU A 81 1.45 -6.42 3.49
C LEU A 81 2.43 -7.29 2.71
N THR A 82 2.01 -7.71 1.52
CA THR A 82 2.87 -8.47 0.61
C THR A 82 2.87 -7.86 -0.77
N GLY A 83 3.99 -7.96 -1.47
CA GLY A 83 4.08 -7.45 -2.83
C GLY A 83 5.37 -7.84 -3.50
N SER A 84 5.35 -7.82 -4.82
CA SER A 84 6.53 -8.10 -5.64
C SER A 84 6.59 -7.13 -6.80
N TYR A 85 7.76 -6.61 -7.10
CA TYR A 85 7.96 -5.69 -8.21
C TYR A 85 9.30 -5.95 -8.90
N TYR A 86 9.37 -5.56 -10.17
CA TYR A 86 10.52 -5.75 -11.02
C TYR A 86 10.99 -4.41 -11.60
N ILE A 87 12.27 -4.12 -11.53
CA ILE A 87 12.86 -2.89 -12.06
C ILE A 87 14.00 -3.28 -12.99
N TYR A 88 13.96 -2.79 -14.22
CA TYR A 88 15.05 -2.87 -15.16
C TYR A 88 15.78 -1.54 -15.19
N PHE A 89 17.07 -1.57 -14.91
CA PHE A 89 17.90 -0.39 -14.90
C PHE A 89 18.91 -0.40 -16.05
N ASP A 90 18.94 0.69 -16.80
CA ASP A 90 19.81 0.86 -17.96
C ASP A 90 20.68 2.14 -17.83
N PRO A 91 22.01 2.05 -18.03
CA PRO A 91 22.90 3.22 -18.07
C PRO A 91 22.81 4.01 -19.40
N GLY A 92 22.08 3.49 -20.39
CA GLY A 92 21.77 4.13 -21.66
C GLY A 92 20.87 5.36 -21.52
N ASP A 93 20.54 5.98 -22.66
CA ASP A 93 19.49 7.00 -22.72
C ASP A 93 18.21 6.27 -23.10
N VAL A 94 17.36 6.03 -22.11
CA VAL A 94 16.17 5.17 -22.24
C VAL A 94 14.98 5.93 -21.70
N GLU A 95 13.85 5.84 -22.39
CA GLU A 95 12.60 6.41 -21.86
C GLU A 95 12.14 5.61 -20.64
N GLU A 96 12.08 6.27 -19.50
CA GLU A 96 11.55 5.66 -18.27
C GLU A 96 10.06 5.34 -18.45
N SER A 97 9.68 4.14 -18.03
CA SER A 97 8.29 3.70 -18.09
C SER A 97 7.93 2.86 -16.88
N GLU A 98 6.70 3.02 -16.39
CA GLU A 98 6.19 2.29 -15.23
C GLU A 98 4.92 1.53 -15.62
N THR A 99 4.86 0.25 -15.25
CA THR A 99 3.70 -0.62 -15.40
C THR A 99 3.33 -1.19 -14.03
N ALA A 100 2.14 -1.77 -13.90
CA ALA A 100 1.66 -2.41 -12.68
C ALA A 100 2.58 -3.51 -12.11
N LYS A 101 3.45 -4.11 -12.94
CA LYS A 101 4.34 -5.22 -12.52
C LYS A 101 5.83 -4.86 -12.51
N GLY A 102 6.18 -3.70 -13.05
CA GLY A 102 7.57 -3.31 -13.11
C GLY A 102 7.82 -2.00 -13.85
N SER A 103 9.06 -1.54 -13.78
CA SER A 103 9.49 -0.29 -14.39
C SER A 103 10.83 -0.42 -15.11
N VAL A 104 11.03 0.47 -16.07
CA VAL A 104 12.32 0.71 -16.74
C VAL A 104 12.81 2.07 -16.25
N LYS A 105 14.02 2.11 -15.72
CA LYS A 105 14.64 3.32 -15.17
C LYS A 105 16.02 3.55 -15.75
N GLN A 106 16.37 4.83 -15.87
CA GLN A 106 17.70 5.24 -16.28
C GLN A 106 18.61 5.35 -15.04
N ILE A 107 19.82 4.80 -15.11
CA ILE A 107 20.86 5.02 -14.08
C ILE A 107 21.79 6.14 -14.51
N SER A 108 22.11 7.04 -13.58
CA SER A 108 23.19 8.02 -13.75
C SER A 108 24.54 7.33 -13.98
N ARG A 109 25.18 7.64 -15.11
CA ARG A 109 26.50 7.10 -15.47
C ARG A 109 27.62 7.47 -14.50
N VAL A 110 27.43 8.50 -13.68
CA VAL A 110 28.45 9.01 -12.76
C VAL A 110 28.37 8.29 -11.41
N ASP A 111 27.20 8.32 -10.78
CA ASP A 111 27.04 7.83 -9.40
C ASP A 111 26.71 6.33 -9.36
N LEU A 112 26.16 5.78 -10.46
CA LEU A 112 25.74 4.38 -10.58
C LEU A 112 24.95 3.90 -9.35
N SER A 113 24.15 4.79 -8.77
CA SER A 113 23.27 4.51 -7.63
C SER A 113 21.88 4.16 -8.12
N MET A 114 21.27 3.19 -7.46
CA MET A 114 19.90 2.73 -7.69
C MET A 114 19.13 2.90 -6.40
N ASP A 115 18.09 3.72 -6.41
CA ASP A 115 17.15 3.85 -5.30
C ASP A 115 15.84 3.16 -5.65
N ILE A 116 15.43 2.20 -4.81
CA ILE A 116 14.16 1.46 -4.95
C ILE A 116 13.14 1.86 -3.88
N SER A 117 13.44 2.86 -3.06
CA SER A 117 12.60 3.27 -1.92
C SER A 117 11.18 3.62 -2.34
N LYS A 118 11.05 4.36 -3.46
CA LYS A 118 9.75 4.75 -4.02
C LYS A 118 8.95 3.51 -4.42
N GLU A 119 9.53 2.59 -5.18
CA GLU A 119 8.81 1.42 -5.67
C GLU A 119 8.42 0.48 -4.53
N VAL A 120 9.26 0.34 -3.50
CA VAL A 120 8.94 -0.43 -2.30
C VAL A 120 7.72 0.19 -1.59
N ARG A 121 7.74 1.50 -1.34
CA ARG A 121 6.63 2.22 -0.72
C ARG A 121 5.34 2.10 -1.54
N ASP A 122 5.42 2.35 -2.84
CA ASP A 122 4.26 2.32 -3.73
C ASP A 122 3.67 0.90 -3.79
N THR A 123 4.52 -0.13 -3.81
CA THR A 123 4.08 -1.54 -3.76
C THR A 123 3.38 -1.86 -2.45
N MET A 124 3.89 -1.39 -1.30
CA MET A 124 3.20 -1.55 -0.01
C MET A 124 1.84 -0.84 0.01
N MET A 125 1.77 0.38 -0.52
CA MET A 125 0.52 1.14 -0.58
C MET A 125 -0.53 0.48 -1.46
N LEU A 126 -0.12 -0.17 -2.56
CA LEU A 126 -1.05 -0.86 -3.46
C LEU A 126 -1.70 -2.11 -2.85
N ASP A 127 -1.08 -2.73 -1.84
CA ASP A 127 -1.66 -3.88 -1.12
C ASP A 127 -2.67 -3.45 -0.03
N ILE A 128 -2.68 -2.16 0.34
CA ILE A 128 -3.66 -1.61 1.28
C ILE A 128 -5.02 -1.53 0.59
N PRO A 129 -6.09 -2.14 1.16
CA PRO A 129 -7.40 -2.12 0.56
C PRO A 129 -8.02 -0.72 0.62
N ILE A 130 -8.84 -0.39 -0.39
CA ILE A 130 -9.58 0.88 -0.45
C ILE A 130 -10.55 1.02 0.74
N LYS A 131 -11.14 -0.09 1.18
CA LYS A 131 -11.97 -0.16 2.39
C LYS A 131 -11.19 -0.91 3.47
N LYS A 132 -10.84 -0.21 4.55
CA LYS A 132 -10.08 -0.77 5.66
C LYS A 132 -11.07 -1.37 6.65
N ILE A 133 -11.39 -2.65 6.49
CA ILE A 133 -12.37 -3.35 7.33
C ILE A 133 -11.63 -4.34 8.22
N HIS A 134 -11.89 -4.27 9.52
CA HIS A 134 -11.35 -5.24 10.47
C HIS A 134 -11.79 -6.68 10.07
N PRO A 135 -10.90 -7.68 10.16
CA PRO A 135 -11.20 -9.07 9.79
C PRO A 135 -12.49 -9.62 10.42
N ASP A 136 -12.78 -9.27 11.67
CA ASP A 136 -14.02 -9.63 12.37
C ASP A 136 -15.32 -9.19 11.68
N PHE A 137 -15.27 -8.19 10.80
CA PHE A 137 -16.41 -7.71 10.04
C PHE A 137 -16.38 -8.16 8.57
N LEU A 138 -15.58 -9.15 8.23
CA LEU A 138 -15.54 -9.78 6.92
C LEU A 138 -16.10 -11.21 7.01
N ASP A 139 -16.86 -11.61 5.99
CA ASP A 139 -17.28 -13.00 5.83
C ASP A 139 -16.14 -13.88 5.27
N SER A 140 -16.40 -15.18 5.10
CA SER A 140 -15.43 -16.12 4.53
C SER A 140 -15.02 -15.81 3.08
N GLU A 141 -15.80 -14.98 2.38
CA GLU A 141 -15.55 -14.56 1.00
C GLU A 141 -14.85 -13.17 0.95
N GLY A 142 -14.56 -12.57 2.10
CA GLY A 142 -13.92 -11.27 2.23
C GLY A 142 -14.87 -10.09 1.98
N ASN A 143 -16.20 -10.31 1.98
CA ASN A 143 -17.17 -9.23 1.89
C ASN A 143 -17.49 -8.67 3.28
N PRO A 144 -17.73 -7.36 3.40
CA PRO A 144 -18.18 -6.77 4.66
C PRO A 144 -19.52 -7.37 5.09
N VAL A 145 -19.60 -7.90 6.30
CA VAL A 145 -20.85 -8.39 6.87
C VAL A 145 -21.84 -7.24 7.01
N ASP A 146 -23.12 -7.46 6.74
CA ASP A 146 -24.15 -6.43 6.90
C ASP A 146 -24.14 -5.91 8.34
N PHE A 147 -24.14 -4.59 8.49
CA PHE A 147 -24.29 -3.97 9.79
C PHE A 147 -25.75 -4.18 10.21
N GLU A 148 -25.99 -4.86 11.33
CA GLU A 148 -27.31 -4.78 11.96
C GLU A 148 -27.53 -3.31 12.32
N ILE A 149 -28.32 -2.62 11.50
CA ILE A 149 -28.81 -1.28 11.81
C ILE A 149 -29.68 -1.48 13.04
N GLN A 150 -29.10 -1.29 14.24
CA GLN A 150 -29.87 -1.27 15.46
C GLN A 150 -30.91 -0.17 15.29
N SER A 151 -32.15 -0.55 14.99
CA SER A 151 -33.26 0.39 14.97
C SER A 151 -33.51 0.78 16.42
N PHE A 152 -33.01 1.94 16.82
CA PHE A 152 -33.32 2.48 18.13
C PHE A 152 -34.78 2.98 18.10
N GLY A 153 -35.65 2.23 18.76
CA GLY A 153 -37.08 2.51 18.88
C GLY A 153 -37.93 1.35 18.37
N SER A 154 -39.08 1.11 19.02
CA SER A 154 -40.10 0.22 18.48
C SER A 154 -40.42 0.66 17.05
N GLN A 155 -40.37 -0.24 16.07
CA GLN A 155 -41.11 -0.06 14.82
C GLN A 155 -42.61 -0.13 15.15
N ASP A 156 -43.11 0.89 15.84
CA ASP A 156 -44.52 1.13 15.88
C ASP A 156 -44.92 1.42 14.44
N ASN A 157 -45.76 0.54 13.90
CA ASN A 157 -46.48 0.74 12.65
C ASN A 157 -47.42 1.96 12.80
N LYS A 158 -46.88 3.16 12.97
CA LYS A 158 -47.63 4.41 12.80
C LYS A 158 -47.85 4.62 11.31
N LYS A 159 -48.78 3.83 10.77
CA LYS A 159 -49.50 4.20 9.55
C LYS A 159 -50.11 5.59 9.78
N ASN A 160 -49.63 6.55 9.00
CA ASN A 160 -50.28 7.84 8.75
C ASN A 160 -50.31 8.89 9.87
N ASP A 161 -49.18 9.16 10.54
CA ASP A 161 -49.03 10.46 11.22
C ASP A 161 -48.05 11.32 10.42
N ILE A 162 -48.56 11.96 9.36
CA ILE A 162 -47.79 12.91 8.56
C ILE A 162 -47.66 14.17 9.38
N ASP A 163 -46.42 14.62 9.59
CA ASP A 163 -46.12 15.84 10.33
C ASP A 163 -47.00 17.01 9.83
N PRO A 164 -47.69 17.75 10.72
CA PRO A 164 -48.59 18.82 10.34
C PRO A 164 -47.92 19.91 9.49
N ARG A 165 -46.60 20.09 9.56
CA ARG A 165 -45.85 21.01 8.67
C ARG A 165 -45.83 20.53 7.22
N TRP A 166 -45.84 19.22 6.99
CA TRP A 166 -45.74 18.61 5.66
C TRP A 166 -47.10 18.29 5.04
N ALA A 167 -48.18 18.37 5.82
CA ALA A 167 -49.55 18.19 5.34
C ALA A 167 -49.93 19.17 4.20
N ALA A 168 -49.32 20.36 4.15
CA ALA A 168 -49.55 21.36 3.12
C ALA A 168 -49.09 20.92 1.72
N LEU A 169 -48.10 20.02 1.63
CA LEU A 169 -47.53 19.56 0.36
C LEU A 169 -48.49 18.66 -0.44
N LYS A 170 -49.48 18.05 0.23
CA LYS A 170 -50.55 17.29 -0.46
C LYS A 170 -51.45 18.16 -1.34
N LYS A 171 -51.45 19.48 -1.13
CA LYS A 171 -52.31 20.43 -1.85
C LYS A 171 -51.68 20.96 -3.15
N LEU A 172 -50.43 20.60 -3.44
CA LEU A 172 -49.66 21.07 -4.61
C LEU A 172 -49.66 20.01 -5.73
N LYS A 173 -50.82 19.44 -6.06
CA LYS A 173 -50.97 18.51 -7.20
C LYS A 173 -51.36 19.27 -8.46
#